data_AF-A0A2V6LP20-F1
#
_entry.id   AF-A0A2V6LP20-F1
#
_cell.length_a   1.000
_cell.length_b   1.000
_cell.length_c   1.000
_cell.angle_alpha   90.00
_cell.angle_beta   90.00
_cell.angle_gamma   90.00
#
_symmetry.space_group_name_H-M   'P 1'
#
loop_
_entity.id
_entity.type
_entity.pdbx_description
1 polymer ?
#
loop_
_entity_poly.entity_id
_entity_poly.type
_entity_poly.pdbx_seq_one_letter_code
_entity_poly.pdbx_strand_id
1 'polypeptide(L)'
;ENANRSGGFLLAANHISHFDPFLISLPVRRKLDWMTMAEFFRPPALGVFLRSIDAFPAERDRADLKTIRTAIERLKSGRIVGIFPEGGIRDSVRSVLEGAPLRPGAATLAHIAGVPVVPCVILGTDRLYSKNQWLPFQRTPVWTAFGKPISCFPELQRSQARERIESELATAFKNLYAELREKFRLTTDDLPRSPQERRGPCSPSAALARSGTGNRSGCATVTRRSLRSFSSTTVDSLLCASINWLHRRHPLNGHSREEMERYLKACEGLSPQEYYVLPQAIGSNGASDSKPPVNGIPDSRMAILSWRSPIKTAFAANNIARVDFFRSDARRWTGAPTLFLLHALMSSSPTGYYRWAERFNELGWNACFVHLPYHFSRVPTGYWNGELAITPDLIRNAEGLRQGVIELRQIMESLRGHGCHDFGVLATSYGGWIGALLTLVESDFRFVALMSPIVNVEHAIWHNPATRRVRRELGQANVDRALVARHFHLSSPLHGRPVCDPTRILFVTGEFDSIAPPAEIEAIHQTWRGSELLRVRQGHFGHRMMRETIAQLKKRGDL
;
A
#
# COMPACT_ATOMS: atom_id res chain seq x y z
N GLU A 1 4.01 -14.44 16.04
CA GLU A 1 2.93 -15.25 15.45
C GLU A 1 1.55 -14.80 15.90
N ASN A 2 1.30 -14.66 17.22
CA ASN A 2 0.00 -14.26 17.77
C ASN A 2 -0.58 -12.93 17.23
N ALA A 3 0.26 -11.99 16.77
CA ALA A 3 -0.18 -10.73 16.18
C ALA A 3 -0.64 -10.83 14.72
N ASN A 4 -0.40 -11.96 14.02
CA ASN A 4 -0.67 -12.13 12.59
C ASN A 4 -1.86 -13.08 12.32
N ARG A 5 -2.82 -13.13 13.24
CA ARG A 5 -4.03 -13.96 13.11
C ARG A 5 -4.92 -13.50 11.97
N SER A 6 -5.73 -14.40 11.43
CA SER A 6 -6.85 -14.04 10.55
C SER A 6 -8.01 -13.42 11.35
N GLY A 7 -8.89 -12.67 10.69
CA GLY A 7 -10.04 -12.01 11.34
C GLY A 7 -9.67 -10.80 12.19
N GLY A 8 -10.69 -10.13 12.76
CA GLY A 8 -10.50 -8.97 13.61
C GLY A 8 -10.15 -9.38 15.03
N PHE A 9 -9.33 -8.58 15.71
CA PHE A 9 -9.03 -8.76 17.14
C PHE A 9 -8.67 -7.42 17.78
N LEU A 10 -8.88 -7.32 19.08
CA LEU A 10 -8.51 -6.17 19.87
C LEU A 10 -7.08 -6.37 20.41
N LEU A 11 -6.14 -5.50 20.05
CA LEU A 11 -4.80 -5.51 20.62
C LEU A 11 -4.78 -4.61 21.85
N ALA A 12 -4.58 -5.20 23.03
CA ALA A 12 -4.45 -4.47 24.29
C ALA A 12 -2.97 -4.41 24.70
N ALA A 13 -2.40 -3.21 24.79
CA ALA A 13 -1.00 -3.01 25.13
C ALA A 13 -0.79 -2.09 26.34
N ASN A 14 0.30 -2.26 27.09
CA ASN A 14 0.73 -1.25 28.07
C ASN A 14 1.22 0.03 27.35
N HIS A 15 1.21 1.17 28.03
CA HIS A 15 1.56 2.46 27.44
C HIS A 15 2.59 3.22 28.29
N ILE A 16 3.86 3.16 27.88
CA ILE A 16 4.99 3.79 28.56
C ILE A 16 5.57 4.99 27.77
N SER A 17 5.17 5.16 26.50
CA SER A 17 5.76 6.16 25.60
C SER A 17 4.84 6.55 24.44
N HIS A 18 4.93 7.79 23.95
CA HIS A 18 4.24 8.21 22.72
C HIS A 18 4.69 7.44 21.46
N PHE A 19 5.84 6.77 21.53
CA PHE A 19 6.36 5.94 20.44
C PHE A 19 5.73 4.54 20.39
N ASP A 20 5.01 4.11 21.44
CA ASP A 20 4.45 2.75 21.54
C ASP A 20 3.56 2.36 20.35
N PRO A 21 2.56 3.18 19.93
CA PRO A 21 1.67 2.81 18.82
C PRO A 21 2.45 2.50 17.54
N PHE A 22 3.46 3.32 17.24
CA PHE A 22 4.28 3.17 16.05
C PHE A 22 5.15 1.92 16.13
N LEU A 23 5.82 1.70 17.26
CA LEU A 23 6.76 0.61 17.44
C LEU A 23 6.07 -0.75 17.57
N ILE A 24 4.90 -0.82 18.23
CA ILE A 24 4.04 -2.01 18.25
C ILE A 24 3.53 -2.35 16.85
N SER A 25 3.29 -1.36 15.99
CA SER A 25 2.78 -1.59 14.63
C SER A 25 3.83 -2.14 13.65
N LEU A 26 5.13 -2.03 13.98
CA LEU A 26 6.22 -2.51 13.13
C LEU A 26 6.20 -4.04 12.91
N PRO A 27 6.12 -4.89 13.96
CA PRO A 27 6.12 -6.35 13.80
C PRO A 27 4.79 -6.94 13.30
N VAL A 28 3.71 -6.16 13.23
CA VAL A 28 2.38 -6.65 12.84
C VAL A 28 2.19 -6.50 11.33
N ARG A 29 1.75 -7.56 10.64
CA ARG A 29 1.66 -7.59 9.17
C ARG A 29 0.41 -6.94 8.59
N ARG A 30 -0.58 -6.64 9.44
CA ARG A 30 -1.81 -5.90 9.11
C ARG A 30 -1.80 -4.54 9.80
N LYS A 31 -2.55 -3.58 9.28
CA LYS A 31 -2.70 -2.26 9.89
C LYS A 31 -3.33 -2.37 11.27
N LEU A 32 -2.83 -1.54 12.20
CA LEU A 32 -3.48 -1.32 13.48
C LEU A 32 -4.17 0.03 13.49
N ASP A 33 -5.47 -0.03 13.71
CA ASP A 33 -6.30 1.14 13.90
C ASP A 33 -6.18 1.56 15.37
N TRP A 34 -5.33 2.53 15.67
CA TRP A 34 -5.12 3.00 17.04
C TRP A 34 -6.23 3.96 17.47
N MET A 35 -6.86 3.65 18.59
CA MET A 35 -7.75 4.56 19.27
C MET A 35 -6.92 5.66 19.96
N THR A 36 -7.03 6.91 19.49
CA THR A 36 -6.18 8.04 19.91
C THR A 36 -7.02 9.20 20.43
N MET A 37 -6.49 10.00 21.36
CA MET A 37 -7.23 11.16 21.91
C MET A 37 -7.73 12.10 20.81
N ALA A 38 -9.02 12.46 20.86
CA ALA A 38 -9.67 13.32 19.87
C ALA A 38 -8.98 14.68 19.69
N GLU A 39 -8.33 15.19 20.74
CA GLU A 39 -7.57 16.45 20.74
C GLU A 39 -6.44 16.47 19.70
N PHE A 40 -5.80 15.32 19.43
CA PHE A 40 -4.73 15.22 18.43
C PHE A 40 -5.23 15.35 16.99
N PHE A 41 -6.54 15.25 16.76
CA PHE A 41 -7.14 15.45 15.44
C PHE A 41 -7.53 16.91 15.16
N ARG A 42 -7.44 17.82 16.16
CA ARG A 42 -7.75 19.25 15.98
C ARG A 42 -6.77 19.96 15.05
N PRO A 43 -5.43 19.77 15.15
CA PRO A 43 -4.51 20.39 14.20
C PRO A 43 -4.66 19.71 12.82
N PRO A 44 -4.90 20.44 11.72
CA PRO A 44 -5.26 19.85 10.43
C PRO A 44 -4.16 18.94 9.86
N ALA A 45 -2.88 19.34 9.95
CA ALA A 45 -1.76 18.52 9.48
C ALA A 45 -1.61 17.23 10.28
N LEU A 46 -1.67 17.31 11.62
CA LEU A 46 -1.56 16.14 12.50
C LEU A 46 -2.79 15.24 12.36
N GLY A 47 -3.99 15.80 12.26
CA GLY A 47 -5.21 15.05 12.03
C GLY A 47 -5.22 14.32 10.68
N VAL A 48 -4.71 14.94 9.61
CA VAL A 48 -4.53 14.27 8.30
C VAL A 48 -3.53 13.12 8.42
N PHE A 49 -2.40 13.33 9.11
CA PHE A 49 -1.41 12.29 9.35
C PHE A 49 -2.01 11.12 10.15
N LEU A 50 -2.68 11.38 11.28
CA LEU A 50 -3.29 10.35 12.12
C LEU A 50 -4.38 9.56 11.37
N ARG A 51 -5.21 10.24 10.57
CA ARG A 51 -6.18 9.55 9.71
C ARG A 51 -5.51 8.69 8.63
N SER A 52 -4.36 9.13 8.09
CA SER A 52 -3.62 8.37 7.07
C SER A 52 -3.01 7.07 7.61
N ILE A 53 -2.77 6.98 8.92
CA ILE A 53 -2.35 5.76 9.63
C ILE A 53 -3.53 5.02 10.28
N ASP A 54 -4.76 5.32 9.85
CA ASP A 54 -6.00 4.71 10.32
C ASP A 54 -6.32 4.88 11.83
N ALA A 55 -5.67 5.83 12.50
CA ALA A 55 -6.04 6.21 13.86
C ALA A 55 -7.41 6.91 13.88
N PHE A 56 -8.18 6.70 14.94
CA PHE A 56 -9.50 7.32 15.10
C PHE A 56 -9.66 7.97 16.48
N PRO A 57 -10.41 9.09 16.57
CA PRO A 57 -10.54 9.87 17.78
C PRO A 57 -11.33 9.12 18.86
N ALA A 58 -10.92 9.29 20.11
CA ALA A 58 -11.64 8.89 21.31
C ALA A 58 -11.56 9.98 22.37
N GLU A 59 -12.66 10.23 23.07
CA GLU A 59 -12.69 11.15 24.21
C GLU A 59 -12.20 10.47 25.49
N ARG A 60 -11.43 11.18 26.31
CA ARG A 60 -10.76 10.62 27.50
C ARG A 60 -11.70 10.40 28.67
N ASP A 61 -12.70 11.27 28.77
CA ASP A 61 -13.58 11.42 29.94
C ASP A 61 -15.05 11.08 29.64
N ARG A 62 -15.38 10.80 28.37
CA ARG A 62 -16.69 10.30 27.94
C ARG A 62 -16.52 9.10 27.02
N ALA A 63 -17.25 8.03 27.33
CA ALA A 63 -17.43 6.90 26.42
C ALA A 63 -18.35 7.35 25.27
N ASP A 64 -17.80 8.08 24.31
CA ASP A 64 -18.53 8.49 23.12
C ASP A 64 -19.04 7.25 22.37
N LEU A 65 -20.37 7.11 22.28
CA LEU A 65 -21.05 6.01 21.63
C LEU A 65 -20.61 5.87 20.16
N LYS A 66 -20.26 6.96 19.50
CA LYS A 66 -19.78 6.95 18.11
C LYS A 66 -18.42 6.28 18.02
N THR A 67 -17.49 6.63 18.89
CA THR A 67 -16.16 5.99 18.98
C THR A 67 -16.27 4.48 19.23
N ILE A 68 -17.13 4.07 20.17
CA ILE A 68 -17.36 2.66 20.48
C ILE A 68 -17.94 1.91 19.27
N ARG A 69 -18.95 2.49 18.60
CA ARG A 69 -19.53 1.91 17.38
C ARG A 69 -18.50 1.75 16.28
N THR A 70 -17.70 2.79 16.01
CA THR A 70 -16.61 2.73 15.01
C THR A 70 -15.59 1.65 15.34
N ALA A 71 -15.19 1.50 16.61
CA ALA A 71 -14.29 0.42 17.02
C ALA A 71 -14.91 -0.97 16.78
N ILE A 72 -16.18 -1.17 17.14
CA ILE A 72 -16.91 -2.44 16.92
C ILE A 72 -17.03 -2.75 15.43
N GLU A 73 -17.39 -1.78 14.59
CA GLU A 73 -17.51 -1.96 13.13
C GLU A 73 -16.16 -2.34 12.50
N ARG A 74 -15.07 -1.69 12.92
CA ARG A 74 -13.70 -2.02 12.47
C ARG A 74 -13.32 -3.45 12.88
N LEU A 75 -13.58 -3.83 14.13
CA LEU A 75 -13.31 -5.19 14.61
C LEU A 75 -14.13 -6.24 13.84
N LYS A 76 -15.44 -6.02 13.66
CA LYS A 76 -16.33 -6.93 12.92
C LYS A 76 -15.98 -7.03 11.43
N SER A 77 -15.46 -5.97 10.82
CA SER A 77 -14.96 -6.00 9.44
C SER A 77 -13.61 -6.71 9.28
N GLY A 78 -13.04 -7.24 10.37
CA GLY A 78 -11.81 -8.02 10.35
C GLY A 78 -10.54 -7.20 10.57
N ARG A 79 -10.65 -5.91 10.90
CA ARG A 79 -9.51 -5.02 11.20
C ARG A 79 -9.01 -5.22 12.63
N ILE A 80 -7.77 -4.80 12.88
CA ILE A 80 -7.15 -4.83 14.21
C ILE A 80 -7.33 -3.45 14.84
N VAL A 81 -7.91 -3.40 16.04
CA VAL A 81 -8.02 -2.15 16.81
C VAL A 81 -7.06 -2.20 17.98
N GLY A 82 -6.20 -1.19 18.10
CA GLY A 82 -5.26 -1.04 19.20
C GLY A 82 -5.82 -0.17 20.32
N ILE A 83 -5.71 -0.65 21.57
CA ILE A 83 -6.12 0.07 22.77
C ILE A 83 -5.06 -0.04 23.88
N PHE A 84 -4.90 1.05 24.63
CA PHE A 84 -4.12 1.07 25.86
C PHE A 84 -5.09 1.07 27.06
N PRO A 85 -5.27 -0.06 27.78
CA PRO A 85 -6.22 -0.15 28.88
C PRO A 85 -5.78 0.68 30.11
N GLU A 86 -4.59 1.28 30.11
CA GLU A 86 -4.11 2.23 31.11
C GLU A 86 -4.77 3.63 31.01
N GLY A 87 -5.36 3.98 29.85
CA GLY A 87 -6.04 5.27 29.62
C GLY A 87 -5.11 6.49 29.58
N GLY A 88 -3.80 6.27 29.49
CA GLY A 88 -2.75 7.29 29.38
C GLY A 88 -1.38 6.63 29.53
N ILE A 89 -0.31 7.41 29.32
CA ILE A 89 1.05 6.94 29.57
C ILE A 89 1.25 6.76 31.08
N ARG A 90 1.62 5.54 31.50
CA ARG A 90 1.88 5.18 32.90
C ARG A 90 3.22 4.47 33.01
N ASP A 91 3.87 4.65 34.16
CA ASP A 91 5.08 3.93 34.56
C ASP A 91 4.89 3.39 35.99
N SER A 92 5.84 2.57 36.44
CA SER A 92 5.95 2.12 37.83
C SER A 92 4.64 1.53 38.40
N VAL A 93 4.29 1.84 39.65
CA VAL A 93 3.12 1.30 40.39
C VAL A 93 1.78 1.61 39.69
N ARG A 94 1.78 2.60 38.78
CA ARG A 94 0.58 3.01 38.04
C ARG A 94 0.41 2.26 36.72
N SER A 95 1.38 1.41 36.34
CA SER A 95 1.30 0.59 35.14
C SER A 95 0.58 -0.73 35.41
N VAL A 96 -0.12 -1.22 34.40
CA VAL A 96 -0.76 -2.54 34.38
C VAL A 96 0.29 -3.65 34.53
N LEU A 97 1.55 -3.39 34.18
CA LEU A 97 2.66 -4.33 34.37
C LEU A 97 2.92 -4.64 35.85
N GLU A 98 2.66 -3.69 36.74
CA GLU A 98 2.84 -3.82 38.19
C GLU A 98 1.49 -4.05 38.94
N GLY A 99 0.41 -4.35 38.20
CA GLY A 99 -0.89 -4.73 38.76
C GLY A 99 -1.91 -3.60 38.93
N ALA A 100 -1.70 -2.44 38.30
CA ALA A 100 -2.71 -1.38 38.27
C ALA A 100 -4.00 -1.84 37.57
N PRO A 101 -5.19 -1.35 38.00
CA PRO A 101 -6.46 -1.77 37.42
C PRO A 101 -6.59 -1.36 35.95
N LEU A 102 -7.10 -2.28 35.14
CA LEU A 102 -7.40 -2.08 33.73
C LEU A 102 -8.67 -1.23 33.56
N ARG A 103 -8.68 -0.30 32.60
CA ARG A 103 -9.95 0.34 32.20
C ARG A 103 -10.84 -0.68 31.46
N PRO A 104 -12.15 -0.67 31.73
CA PRO A 104 -13.06 -1.70 31.23
C PRO A 104 -13.44 -1.64 29.76
N GLY A 105 -13.02 -0.57 29.08
CA GLY A 105 -13.34 -0.33 27.68
C GLY A 105 -12.85 -1.47 26.78
N ALA A 106 -11.68 -2.05 27.06
CA ALA A 106 -11.12 -3.12 26.23
C ALA A 106 -11.98 -4.40 26.28
N ALA A 107 -12.30 -4.89 27.48
CA ALA A 107 -13.12 -6.08 27.67
C ALA A 107 -14.54 -5.89 27.11
N THR A 108 -15.13 -4.71 27.32
CA THR A 108 -16.45 -4.36 26.79
C THR A 108 -16.48 -4.38 25.25
N LEU A 109 -15.48 -3.76 24.60
CA LEU A 109 -15.39 -3.71 23.14
C LEU A 109 -15.24 -5.10 22.53
N ALA A 110 -14.36 -5.93 23.11
CA ALA A 110 -14.10 -7.28 22.63
C ALA A 110 -15.34 -8.19 22.71
N HIS A 111 -16.03 -8.16 23.85
CA HIS A 111 -17.25 -8.95 24.06
C HIS A 111 -18.38 -8.53 23.09
N ILE A 112 -18.65 -7.23 22.93
CA ILE A 112 -19.71 -6.74 22.03
C ILE A 112 -19.35 -6.99 20.55
N ALA A 113 -18.08 -6.85 20.19
CA ALA A 113 -17.63 -7.13 18.83
C ALA A 113 -17.55 -8.63 18.52
N GLY A 114 -17.53 -9.50 19.53
CA GLY A 114 -17.38 -10.94 19.36
C GLY A 114 -15.99 -11.34 18.88
N VAL A 115 -14.95 -10.58 19.26
CA VAL A 115 -13.57 -10.79 18.79
C VAL A 115 -12.61 -11.04 19.97
N PRO A 116 -11.54 -11.82 19.79
CA PRO A 116 -10.59 -12.08 20.87
C PRO A 116 -9.75 -10.83 21.22
N VAL A 117 -9.23 -10.82 22.45
CA VAL A 117 -8.25 -9.81 22.91
C VAL A 117 -6.85 -10.42 22.87
N VAL A 118 -5.91 -9.75 22.21
CA VAL A 118 -4.50 -10.14 22.19
C VAL A 118 -3.71 -9.21 23.12
N PRO A 119 -3.12 -9.72 24.22
CA PRO A 119 -2.26 -8.93 25.09
C PRO A 119 -0.90 -8.66 24.44
N CYS A 120 -0.39 -7.45 24.60
CA CYS A 120 0.91 -7.02 24.10
C CYS A 120 1.71 -6.26 25.17
N VAL A 121 2.90 -6.74 25.51
CA VAL A 121 3.83 -6.00 26.37
C VAL A 121 4.90 -5.34 25.52
N ILE A 122 5.13 -4.04 25.72
CA ILE A 122 6.23 -3.27 25.14
C ILE A 122 7.12 -2.65 26.23
N LEU A 123 8.44 -2.76 26.06
CA LEU A 123 9.45 -2.22 26.97
C LEU A 123 10.56 -1.47 26.20
N GLY A 124 11.20 -0.50 26.87
CA GLY A 124 12.37 0.22 26.37
C GLY A 124 12.07 1.44 25.48
N THR A 125 10.81 1.73 25.19
CA THR A 125 10.40 2.87 24.35
C THR A 125 10.44 4.21 25.08
N ASP A 126 10.46 4.20 26.41
CA ASP A 126 10.69 5.35 27.29
C ASP A 126 12.11 5.92 27.12
N ARG A 127 13.09 5.08 26.79
CA ARG A 127 14.49 5.50 26.54
C ARG A 127 14.65 6.43 25.36
N LEU A 128 13.71 6.40 24.42
CA LEU A 128 13.71 7.29 23.25
C LEU A 128 13.45 8.76 23.62
N TYR A 129 13.05 9.06 24.85
CA TYR A 129 13.00 10.44 25.34
C TYR A 129 14.37 11.05 25.61
N SER A 130 15.42 10.25 25.77
CA SER A 130 16.78 10.75 25.99
C SER A 130 17.43 11.15 24.66
N LYS A 131 17.88 12.41 24.53
CA LYS A 131 18.49 12.93 23.28
C LYS A 131 19.72 12.13 22.82
N ASN A 132 20.50 11.61 23.76
CA ASN A 132 21.71 10.82 23.47
C ASN A 132 21.41 9.52 22.70
N GLN A 133 20.21 8.95 22.89
CA GLN A 133 19.79 7.72 22.22
C GLN A 133 19.46 7.92 20.73
N TRP A 134 19.47 9.16 20.24
CA TRP A 134 19.31 9.50 18.82
C TRP A 134 20.64 9.74 18.10
N LEU A 135 21.79 9.57 18.79
CA LEU A 135 23.11 9.67 18.19
C LEU A 135 23.34 8.50 17.21
N PRO A 136 24.01 8.72 16.05
CA PRO A 136 24.09 7.76 14.94
C PRO A 136 24.76 6.41 15.25
N PHE A 137 25.37 6.25 16.43
CA PHE A 137 26.05 5.03 16.88
C PHE A 137 25.34 4.32 18.05
N GLN A 138 24.23 4.87 18.57
CA GLN A 138 23.45 4.22 19.62
C GLN A 138 22.26 3.46 19.03
N ARG A 139 22.05 2.23 19.49
CA ARG A 139 20.89 1.40 19.15
C ARG A 139 20.09 1.15 20.42
N THR A 140 18.94 1.80 20.53
CA THR A 140 18.02 1.58 21.65
C THR A 140 17.26 0.27 21.43
N PRO A 141 17.47 -0.76 22.27
CA PRO A 141 16.69 -1.98 22.18
C PRO A 141 15.25 -1.69 22.63
N VAL A 142 14.29 -2.23 21.86
CA VAL A 142 12.86 -2.21 22.17
C VAL A 142 12.36 -3.64 22.13
N TRP A 143 11.71 -4.07 23.20
CA TRP A 143 11.19 -5.43 23.32
C TRP A 143 9.68 -5.41 23.23
N THR A 144 9.12 -6.30 22.41
CA THR A 144 7.68 -6.47 22.25
C THR A 144 7.32 -7.96 22.34
N ALA A 145 6.32 -8.29 23.14
CA ALA A 145 5.79 -9.65 23.28
C ALA A 145 4.27 -9.65 23.06
N PHE A 146 3.80 -10.60 22.24
CA PHE A 146 2.38 -10.78 21.93
C PHE A 146 1.91 -12.12 22.51
N GLY A 147 1.02 -12.07 23.50
CA GLY A 147 0.54 -13.26 24.19
C GLY A 147 -0.56 -14.01 23.45
N LYS A 148 -1.02 -15.09 24.09
CA LYS A 148 -2.12 -15.91 23.57
C LYS A 148 -3.43 -15.09 23.58
N PRO A 149 -4.26 -15.21 22.53
CA PRO A 149 -5.54 -14.52 22.49
C PRO A 149 -6.50 -15.03 23.56
N ILE A 150 -7.18 -14.09 24.21
CA ILE A 150 -8.22 -14.32 25.21
C ILE A 150 -9.57 -14.31 24.50
N SER A 151 -10.44 -15.27 24.82
CA SER A 151 -11.77 -15.39 24.22
C SER A 151 -12.68 -14.22 24.61
N CYS A 152 -13.70 -13.95 23.79
CA CYS A 152 -14.71 -12.93 24.06
C CYS A 152 -15.90 -13.44 24.90
N PHE A 153 -15.95 -14.74 25.20
CA PHE A 153 -16.98 -15.41 26.01
C PHE A 153 -18.42 -14.96 25.68
N PRO A 154 -18.88 -15.13 24.43
CA PRO A 154 -20.21 -14.67 23.99
C PRO A 154 -21.38 -15.31 24.77
N GLU A 155 -21.15 -16.50 25.36
CA GLU A 155 -22.10 -17.25 26.16
C GLU A 155 -22.36 -16.66 27.56
N LEU A 156 -21.46 -15.81 28.06
CA LEU A 156 -21.58 -15.23 29.40
C LEU A 156 -22.37 -13.92 29.37
N GLN A 157 -23.01 -13.57 30.49
CA GLN A 157 -23.56 -12.22 30.65
C GLN A 157 -22.44 -11.16 30.56
N ARG A 158 -22.77 -9.99 30.03
CA ARG A 158 -21.81 -8.91 29.74
C ARG A 158 -20.91 -8.53 30.93
N SER A 159 -21.44 -8.50 32.15
CA SER A 159 -20.66 -8.20 33.37
C SER A 159 -19.64 -9.29 33.68
N GLN A 160 -20.08 -10.55 33.66
CA GLN A 160 -19.26 -11.73 33.93
C GLN A 160 -18.17 -11.92 32.86
N ALA A 161 -18.54 -11.77 31.59
CA ALA A 161 -17.59 -11.83 30.48
C ALA A 161 -16.50 -10.76 30.63
N ARG A 162 -16.90 -9.54 31.00
CA ARG A 162 -15.98 -8.43 31.22
C ARG A 162 -14.99 -8.72 32.33
N GLU A 163 -15.46 -9.12 33.51
CA GLU A 163 -14.58 -9.44 34.65
C GLU A 163 -13.59 -10.56 34.32
N ARG A 164 -14.06 -11.60 33.63
CA ARG A 164 -13.21 -12.71 33.18
C ARG A 164 -12.12 -12.25 32.20
N ILE A 165 -12.51 -11.48 31.17
CA ILE A 165 -11.54 -10.95 30.20
C ILE A 165 -10.53 -10.03 30.88
N GLU A 166 -10.95 -9.16 31.81
CA GLU A 166 -10.06 -8.28 32.56
C GLU A 166 -9.06 -9.08 33.40
N SER A 167 -9.52 -10.11 34.11
CA SER A 167 -8.68 -10.98 34.94
C SER A 167 -7.65 -11.77 34.11
N GLU A 168 -8.10 -12.41 33.02
CA GLU A 168 -7.22 -13.13 32.10
C GLU A 168 -6.21 -12.18 31.43
N LEU A 169 -6.63 -10.96 31.08
CA LEU A 169 -5.78 -9.94 30.48
C LEU A 169 -4.70 -9.43 31.45
N ALA A 170 -5.07 -9.14 32.70
CA ALA A 170 -4.11 -8.74 33.74
C ALA A 170 -3.07 -9.83 34.01
N THR A 171 -3.51 -11.09 34.06
CA THR A 171 -2.63 -12.25 34.23
C THR A 171 -1.68 -12.40 33.04
N ALA A 172 -2.20 -12.26 31.82
CA ALA A 172 -1.39 -12.34 30.61
C ALA A 172 -0.32 -11.24 30.55
N PHE A 173 -0.64 -10.00 30.95
CA PHE A 173 0.37 -8.93 31.02
C PHE A 173 1.51 -9.24 31.99
N LYS A 174 1.20 -9.73 33.20
CA LYS A 174 2.21 -10.13 34.19
C LYS A 174 3.11 -11.25 33.67
N ASN A 175 2.52 -12.27 33.05
CA ASN A 175 3.26 -13.41 32.51
C ASN A 175 4.19 -12.99 31.35
N LEU A 176 3.68 -12.18 30.41
CA LEU A 176 4.50 -11.68 29.29
C LEU A 176 5.63 -10.77 29.77
N TYR A 177 5.37 -9.95 30.79
CA TYR A 177 6.39 -9.08 31.38
C TYR A 177 7.49 -9.90 32.05
N ALA A 178 7.13 -10.93 32.82
CA ALA A 178 8.09 -11.86 33.42
C ALA A 178 8.91 -12.60 32.36
N GLU A 179 8.25 -13.12 31.31
CA GLU A 179 8.89 -13.82 30.19
C GLU A 179 9.94 -12.92 29.50
N LEU A 180 9.58 -11.66 29.21
CA LEU A 180 10.51 -10.71 28.59
C LEU A 180 11.73 -10.44 29.47
N ARG A 181 11.52 -10.27 30.78
CA ARG A 181 12.60 -10.02 31.74
C ARG A 181 13.58 -11.19 31.81
N GLU A 182 13.05 -12.40 31.87
CA GLU A 182 13.87 -13.61 31.95
C GLU A 182 14.61 -13.87 30.63
N LYS A 183 13.87 -13.88 29.51
CA LYS A 183 14.40 -14.22 28.18
C LYS A 183 15.51 -13.30 27.72
N PHE A 184 15.39 -12.00 28.00
CA PHE A 184 16.37 -10.99 27.60
C PHE A 184 17.27 -10.52 28.74
N ARG A 185 17.16 -11.11 29.93
CA ARG A 185 17.94 -10.76 31.14
C ARG A 185 17.92 -9.26 31.42
N LEU A 186 16.71 -8.68 31.41
CA LEU A 186 16.51 -7.23 31.53
C LEU A 186 16.97 -6.73 32.91
N THR A 187 17.78 -5.68 32.90
CA THR A 187 18.26 -4.98 34.09
C THR A 187 17.24 -3.94 34.57
N THR A 188 17.45 -3.39 35.77
CA THR A 188 16.61 -2.31 36.32
C THR A 188 16.66 -1.03 35.48
N ASP A 189 17.65 -0.84 34.62
CA ASP A 189 17.68 0.27 33.67
C ASP A 189 16.81 0.04 32.43
N ASP A 190 16.51 -1.22 32.10
CA ASP A 190 15.66 -1.61 30.96
C ASP A 190 14.15 -1.50 31.27
N LEU A 191 13.81 -1.35 32.54
CA LEU A 191 12.42 -1.25 32.99
C LEU A 191 11.84 0.17 32.77
N PRO A 192 10.51 0.29 32.63
CA PRO A 192 9.86 1.57 32.34
C PRO A 192 10.13 2.61 33.44
N ARG A 193 10.63 3.77 33.02
CA ARG A 193 10.80 4.97 33.86
C ARG A 193 9.95 6.12 33.34
N SER A 194 9.73 7.11 34.18
CA SER A 194 8.93 8.27 33.76
C SER A 194 9.65 9.06 32.65
N PRO A 195 8.91 9.72 31.72
CA PRO A 195 9.53 10.59 30.73
C PRO A 195 10.39 11.70 31.34
N GLN A 196 10.06 12.13 32.57
CA GLN A 196 10.80 13.15 33.32
C GLN A 196 12.16 12.62 33.79
N GLU A 197 12.21 11.39 34.31
CA GLU A 197 13.45 10.72 34.72
C GLU A 197 14.40 10.46 33.55
N ARG A 198 13.88 10.12 32.37
CA ARG A 198 14.70 9.84 31.16
C ARG A 198 15.22 11.10 30.45
N ARG A 199 14.57 12.26 30.61
CA ARG A 199 14.99 13.52 29.97
C ARG A 199 16.17 14.20 30.67
N GLY A 200 16.50 13.80 31.90
CA GLY A 200 17.52 14.44 32.73
C GLY A 200 17.06 15.81 33.28
N PRO A 201 17.76 16.40 34.27
CA PRO A 201 17.42 17.72 34.79
C PRO A 201 17.54 18.78 33.68
N CYS A 202 16.49 19.59 33.50
CA CYS A 202 16.56 20.79 32.66
C CYS A 202 17.66 21.71 33.22
N SER A 203 18.74 21.92 32.46
CA SER A 203 19.67 23.00 32.75
C SER A 203 18.96 24.35 32.56
N PRO A 204 19.01 25.28 33.54
CA PRO A 204 18.47 26.62 33.37
C PRO A 204 19.45 27.44 32.53
N SER A 205 19.40 27.30 31.21
CA SER A 205 20.05 28.26 30.30
C SER A 205 19.37 28.24 28.94
N ALA A 206 18.29 28.99 28.84
CA ALA A 206 17.74 29.51 27.59
C ALA A 206 16.83 30.73 27.88
N ALA A 207 17.31 31.63 28.74
CA ALA A 207 16.91 33.02 28.70
C ALA A 207 18.11 33.79 28.14
N LEU A 208 17.86 34.67 27.18
CA LEU A 208 18.80 35.47 26.39
C LEU A 208 19.49 34.76 25.21
N ALA A 209 18.88 34.92 24.02
CA ALA A 209 19.56 35.40 22.81
C ALA A 209 18.53 35.55 21.67
N ARG A 210 17.72 36.62 21.70
CA ARG A 210 17.03 37.16 20.52
C ARG A 210 17.50 38.59 20.31
N SER A 211 18.52 38.78 19.48
CA SER A 211 18.68 39.97 18.63
C SER A 211 19.92 39.79 17.77
N GLY A 212 19.75 39.92 16.46
CA GLY A 212 20.81 39.72 15.48
C GLY A 212 20.27 39.77 14.07
N THR A 213 19.75 40.94 13.69
CA THR A 213 19.37 41.28 12.32
C THR A 213 20.64 41.44 11.48
N GLY A 214 20.84 40.58 10.48
CA GLY A 214 21.92 40.66 9.51
C GLY A 214 21.36 40.61 8.10
N ASN A 215 21.34 41.77 7.44
CA ASN A 215 20.93 41.98 6.06
C ASN A 215 22.01 41.44 5.09
N ARG A 216 21.65 40.66 4.08
CA ARG A 216 22.47 40.47 2.85
C ARG A 216 21.57 40.27 1.63
N SER A 217 21.52 41.32 0.82
CA SER A 217 21.09 41.32 -0.57
C SER A 217 22.21 40.81 -1.49
N GLY A 218 21.81 40.11 -2.55
CA GLY A 218 22.55 39.98 -3.81
C GLY A 218 23.55 38.82 -3.92
N CYS A 219 23.20 37.75 -4.67
CA CYS A 219 24.07 37.21 -5.72
C CYS A 219 23.37 36.13 -6.57
N ALA A 220 23.51 36.28 -7.89
CA ALA A 220 23.65 35.23 -8.91
C ALA A 220 22.46 34.35 -9.31
N THR A 221 21.93 34.75 -10.46
CA THR A 221 21.13 34.04 -11.46
C THR A 221 21.84 32.80 -12.05
N VAL A 222 22.27 31.83 -11.22
CA VAL A 222 22.87 30.54 -11.67
C VAL A 222 22.28 29.31 -10.94
N THR A 223 21.46 29.46 -9.91
CA THR A 223 21.12 28.38 -8.96
C THR A 223 19.74 27.74 -9.11
N ARG A 224 19.00 27.91 -10.21
CA ARG A 224 17.70 27.22 -10.40
C ARG A 224 17.80 25.79 -10.92
N ARG A 225 18.94 25.40 -11.53
CA ARG A 225 19.12 24.07 -12.16
C ARG A 225 19.47 22.98 -11.15
N SER A 226 20.30 23.28 -10.15
CA SER A 226 20.73 22.33 -9.11
C SER A 226 19.64 22.06 -8.06
N LEU A 227 18.98 23.11 -7.55
CA LEU A 227 17.98 23.01 -6.48
C LEU A 227 16.79 22.09 -6.81
N ARG A 228 16.35 22.03 -8.08
CA ARG A 228 15.21 21.21 -8.52
C ARG A 228 15.56 19.72 -8.71
N SER A 229 16.78 19.43 -9.17
CA SER A 229 17.29 18.04 -9.23
C SER A 229 17.48 17.46 -7.81
N PHE A 230 17.96 18.30 -6.89
CA PHE A 230 18.11 17.92 -5.49
C PHE A 230 16.76 17.66 -4.81
N SER A 231 15.74 18.50 -5.04
CA SER A 231 14.42 18.31 -4.45
C SER A 231 13.68 17.07 -4.96
N SER A 232 13.79 16.75 -6.25
CA SER A 232 13.11 15.58 -6.86
C SER A 232 13.75 14.27 -6.42
N THR A 233 15.09 14.19 -6.43
CA THR A 233 15.83 13.02 -5.91
C THR A 233 15.53 12.76 -4.43
N THR A 234 15.33 13.81 -3.63
CA THR A 234 14.95 13.69 -2.22
C THR A 234 13.55 13.08 -2.05
N VAL A 235 12.58 13.49 -2.87
CA VAL A 235 11.21 12.93 -2.82
C VAL A 235 11.21 11.46 -3.19
N ASP A 236 11.88 11.09 -4.29
CA ASP A 236 11.98 9.68 -4.69
C ASP A 236 12.67 8.84 -3.60
N SER A 237 13.74 9.35 -2.99
CA SER A 237 14.45 8.66 -1.90
C SER A 237 13.58 8.39 -0.68
N LEU A 238 12.76 9.37 -0.27
CA LEU A 238 11.81 9.21 0.84
C LEU A 238 10.73 8.15 0.53
N LEU A 239 10.26 8.10 -0.71
CA LEU A 239 9.29 7.10 -1.15
C LEU A 239 9.90 5.70 -1.28
N CYS A 240 11.14 5.59 -1.78
CA CYS A 240 11.87 4.32 -1.74
C CYS A 240 12.06 3.83 -0.30
N ALA A 241 12.31 4.72 0.65
CA ALA A 241 12.43 4.37 2.06
C ALA A 241 11.09 3.87 2.65
N SER A 242 9.97 4.51 2.31
CA SER A 242 8.63 4.07 2.76
C SER A 242 8.24 2.71 2.16
N ILE A 243 8.51 2.48 0.87
CA ILE A 243 8.29 1.17 0.22
C ILE A 243 9.14 0.08 0.88
N ASN A 244 10.43 0.34 1.16
CA ASN A 244 11.27 -0.60 1.89
C ASN A 244 10.75 -0.91 3.30
N TRP A 245 10.11 0.06 3.96
CA TRP A 245 9.48 -0.16 5.25
C TRP A 245 8.25 -1.08 5.11
N LEU A 246 7.41 -0.85 4.11
CA LEU A 246 6.27 -1.72 3.79
C LEU A 246 6.70 -3.16 3.52
N HIS A 247 7.75 -3.35 2.72
CA HIS A 247 8.30 -4.68 2.43
C HIS A 247 8.73 -5.46 3.69
N ARG A 248 9.10 -4.80 4.79
CA ARG A 248 9.44 -5.49 6.06
C ARG A 248 8.25 -6.22 6.69
N ARG A 249 7.03 -5.82 6.35
CA ARG A 249 5.80 -6.46 6.83
C ARG A 249 5.48 -7.75 6.08
N HIS A 250 6.16 -8.00 4.96
CA HIS A 250 5.92 -9.15 4.07
C HIS A 250 7.18 -10.00 3.87
N PRO A 251 7.75 -10.59 4.95
CA PRO A 251 8.87 -11.53 4.78
C PRO A 251 8.41 -12.77 4.01
N LEU A 252 9.32 -13.38 3.26
CA LEU A 252 9.08 -14.66 2.57
C LEU A 252 8.93 -15.76 3.63
N ASN A 253 7.71 -16.24 3.88
CA ASN A 253 7.47 -17.29 4.88
C ASN A 253 7.44 -18.65 4.20
N GLY A 254 8.50 -19.45 4.35
CA GLY A 254 8.52 -20.92 4.08
C GLY A 254 8.36 -21.38 2.63
N HIS A 255 7.89 -20.50 1.75
CA HIS A 255 7.75 -20.68 0.33
C HIS A 255 8.77 -19.79 -0.34
N SER A 256 9.82 -20.32 -0.97
CA SER A 256 10.65 -19.38 -1.74
C SER A 256 11.43 -19.99 -2.87
N ARG A 257 12.10 -21.13 -2.72
CA ARG A 257 12.88 -21.70 -3.82
C ARG A 257 12.14 -22.78 -4.58
N GLU A 258 11.69 -23.85 -3.93
CA GLU A 258 11.05 -24.98 -4.62
C GLU A 258 9.73 -24.58 -5.28
N GLU A 259 8.97 -23.69 -4.63
CA GLU A 259 7.74 -23.14 -5.21
C GLU A 259 8.00 -22.19 -6.36
N MET A 260 9.02 -21.36 -6.25
CA MET A 260 9.47 -20.53 -7.36
C MET A 260 9.89 -21.41 -8.52
N GLU A 261 10.72 -22.43 -8.29
CA GLU A 261 11.14 -23.37 -9.33
C GLU A 261 9.95 -24.09 -9.99
N ARG A 262 8.96 -24.54 -9.21
CA ARG A 262 7.73 -25.14 -9.74
C ARG A 262 6.93 -24.16 -10.59
N TYR A 263 6.73 -22.94 -10.09
CA TYR A 263 6.03 -21.88 -10.81
C TYR A 263 6.74 -21.52 -12.12
N LEU A 264 8.05 -21.28 -12.05
CA LEU A 264 8.88 -20.97 -13.21
C LEU A 264 8.85 -22.08 -14.26
N LYS A 265 8.96 -23.35 -13.83
CA LYS A 265 8.88 -24.49 -14.76
C LYS A 265 7.54 -24.55 -15.50
N ALA A 266 6.45 -24.14 -14.86
CA ALA A 266 5.13 -24.08 -15.51
C ALA A 266 5.00 -22.90 -16.49
N CYS A 267 5.81 -21.84 -16.34
CA CYS A 267 5.71 -20.61 -17.13
C CYS A 267 6.78 -20.47 -18.22
N GLU A 268 7.94 -21.10 -18.07
CA GLU A 268 9.12 -20.92 -18.93
C GLU A 268 8.85 -21.24 -20.41
N GLY A 269 8.00 -22.23 -20.68
CA GLY A 269 7.61 -22.60 -22.05
C GLY A 269 6.45 -21.77 -22.64
N LEU A 270 5.83 -20.89 -21.87
CA LEU A 270 4.66 -20.13 -22.32
C LEU A 270 5.10 -18.85 -23.05
N SER A 271 4.41 -18.56 -24.15
CA SER A 271 4.41 -17.23 -24.78
C SER A 271 3.56 -16.23 -23.98
N PRO A 272 3.73 -14.91 -24.16
CA PRO A 272 2.82 -13.91 -23.60
C PRO A 272 1.35 -14.16 -23.96
N GLN A 273 1.07 -14.61 -25.20
CA GLN A 273 -0.29 -14.88 -25.66
C GLN A 273 -0.96 -16.02 -24.88
N GLU A 274 -0.22 -17.08 -24.55
CA GLU A 274 -0.71 -18.21 -23.75
C GLU A 274 -0.78 -17.85 -22.26
N TYR A 275 0.21 -17.11 -21.75
CA TYR A 275 0.26 -16.74 -20.35
C TYR A 275 -0.88 -15.78 -19.98
N TYR A 276 -1.15 -14.78 -20.81
CA TYR A 276 -2.25 -13.82 -20.59
C TYR A 276 -3.55 -14.22 -21.30
N VAL A 277 -3.72 -15.49 -21.66
CA VAL A 277 -4.91 -15.97 -22.36
C VAL A 277 -6.18 -15.72 -21.52
N LEU A 278 -7.26 -15.33 -22.19
CA LEU A 278 -8.58 -15.31 -21.56
C LEU A 278 -8.99 -16.77 -21.31
N PRO A 279 -9.33 -17.16 -20.07
CA PRO A 279 -9.89 -18.49 -19.86
C PRO A 279 -11.14 -18.61 -20.72
N GLN A 280 -11.20 -19.62 -21.58
CA GLN A 280 -12.42 -19.94 -22.33
C GLN A 280 -13.56 -20.01 -21.31
N ALA A 281 -14.65 -19.27 -21.57
CA ALA A 281 -15.83 -19.27 -20.71
C ALA A 281 -16.20 -20.74 -20.44
N ILE A 282 -15.92 -21.21 -19.22
CA ILE A 282 -16.09 -22.60 -18.84
C ILE A 282 -17.52 -22.99 -19.20
N GLY A 283 -17.63 -23.94 -20.13
CA GLY A 283 -18.89 -24.32 -20.77
C GLY A 283 -19.97 -24.68 -19.76
N SER A 284 -21.21 -24.37 -20.15
CA SER A 284 -22.47 -24.96 -19.66
C SER A 284 -22.58 -25.15 -18.14
N ASN A 285 -23.27 -24.19 -17.51
CA ASN A 285 -23.87 -24.22 -16.16
C ASN A 285 -23.06 -23.56 -15.00
N GLY A 286 -21.98 -22.83 -15.29
CA GLY A 286 -21.15 -22.16 -14.25
C GLY A 286 -20.95 -20.65 -14.44
N ALA A 287 -21.91 -19.86 -13.94
CA ALA A 287 -21.84 -18.43 -13.56
C ALA A 287 -21.54 -17.35 -14.62
N SER A 288 -22.62 -16.63 -14.98
CA SER A 288 -22.67 -15.29 -15.60
C SER A 288 -21.73 -14.23 -14.97
N ASP A 289 -21.21 -14.46 -13.76
CA ASP A 289 -20.48 -13.48 -12.94
C ASP A 289 -19.01 -13.27 -13.36
N SER A 290 -18.48 -14.09 -14.27
CA SER A 290 -17.07 -14.01 -14.71
C SER A 290 -16.84 -13.03 -15.87
N LYS A 291 -17.92 -12.61 -16.54
CA LYS A 291 -17.87 -11.64 -17.63
C LYS A 291 -18.16 -10.23 -17.08
N PRO A 292 -17.41 -9.19 -17.50
CA PRO A 292 -17.72 -7.82 -17.14
C PRO A 292 -19.16 -7.44 -17.54
N PRO A 293 -20.00 -6.93 -16.61
CA PRO A 293 -21.42 -6.67 -16.85
C PRO A 293 -21.61 -5.35 -17.60
N VAL A 294 -21.20 -5.34 -18.88
CA VAL A 294 -21.37 -4.19 -19.78
C VAL A 294 -22.82 -4.09 -20.31
N ASN A 295 -23.60 -5.16 -20.16
CA ASN A 295 -25.04 -5.13 -20.42
C ASN A 295 -25.77 -4.38 -19.30
N GLY A 296 -26.66 -3.45 -19.65
CA GLY A 296 -27.52 -2.78 -18.67
C GLY A 296 -26.80 -1.78 -17.77
N ILE A 297 -25.71 -1.16 -18.25
CA ILE A 297 -25.04 -0.06 -17.55
C ILE A 297 -26.08 1.02 -17.23
N PRO A 298 -26.24 1.39 -15.94
CA PRO A 298 -27.21 2.40 -15.53
C PRO A 298 -27.07 3.72 -16.28
N ASP A 299 -28.17 4.47 -16.38
CA ASP A 299 -28.17 5.82 -16.95
C ASP A 299 -27.63 6.87 -15.99
N SER A 300 -26.36 6.69 -15.65
CA SER A 300 -25.56 7.56 -14.81
C SER A 300 -24.26 7.88 -15.52
N ARG A 301 -23.76 9.11 -15.32
CA ARG A 301 -22.48 9.57 -15.88
C ARG A 301 -21.31 8.62 -15.58
N MET A 302 -21.33 8.01 -14.39
CA MET A 302 -20.38 6.98 -13.97
C MET A 302 -21.13 5.77 -13.43
N ALA A 303 -20.79 4.58 -13.91
CA ALA A 303 -21.29 3.30 -13.42
C ALA A 303 -20.15 2.45 -12.85
N ILE A 304 -20.45 1.62 -11.85
CA ILE A 304 -19.49 0.68 -11.29
C ILE A 304 -19.72 -0.68 -11.95
N LEU A 305 -18.69 -1.19 -12.63
CA LEU A 305 -18.70 -2.53 -13.20
C LEU A 305 -17.83 -3.43 -12.32
N SER A 306 -18.35 -4.60 -11.94
CA SER A 306 -17.60 -5.56 -11.13
C SER A 306 -17.92 -6.98 -11.57
N TRP A 307 -16.90 -7.83 -11.60
CA TRP A 307 -17.00 -9.23 -12.01
C TRP A 307 -15.95 -10.06 -11.31
N ARG A 308 -16.08 -11.39 -11.34
CA ARG A 308 -15.09 -12.29 -10.75
C ARG A 308 -13.84 -12.31 -11.62
N SER A 309 -12.70 -12.06 -10.98
CA SER A 309 -11.39 -12.23 -11.60
C SER A 309 -11.14 -13.71 -11.90
N PRO A 310 -10.59 -14.07 -13.06
CA PRO A 310 -10.16 -15.43 -13.37
C PRO A 310 -9.05 -15.95 -12.44
N ILE A 311 -8.22 -15.05 -11.92
CA ILE A 311 -7.13 -15.40 -11.03
C ILE A 311 -7.64 -15.35 -9.59
N LYS A 312 -7.70 -16.53 -8.96
CA LYS A 312 -8.10 -16.67 -7.56
C LYS A 312 -6.89 -16.53 -6.65
N THR A 313 -6.93 -15.51 -5.81
CA THR A 313 -5.94 -15.26 -4.77
C THR A 313 -6.49 -15.64 -3.39
N ALA A 314 -5.62 -15.69 -2.38
CA ALA A 314 -6.01 -15.86 -0.98
C ALA A 314 -6.86 -14.69 -0.43
N PHE A 315 -6.94 -13.56 -1.15
CA PHE A 315 -7.65 -12.37 -0.72
C PHE A 315 -8.94 -12.17 -1.51
N ALA A 316 -10.09 -12.46 -0.88
CA ALA A 316 -11.39 -12.38 -1.53
C ALA A 316 -11.68 -11.01 -2.19
N ALA A 317 -11.29 -9.91 -1.53
CA ALA A 317 -11.43 -8.55 -2.10
C ALA A 317 -10.68 -8.37 -3.43
N ASN A 318 -9.54 -9.04 -3.59
CA ASN A 318 -8.75 -8.97 -4.81
C ASN A 318 -9.29 -9.89 -5.93
N ASN A 319 -10.19 -10.82 -5.61
CA ASN A 319 -10.79 -11.74 -6.59
C ASN A 319 -12.01 -11.13 -7.29
N ILE A 320 -12.39 -9.89 -6.95
CA ILE A 320 -13.44 -9.14 -7.64
C ILE A 320 -12.78 -8.00 -8.40
N ALA A 321 -12.75 -8.13 -9.73
CA ALA A 321 -12.29 -7.08 -10.62
C ALA A 321 -13.31 -5.94 -10.62
N ARG A 322 -12.84 -4.69 -10.75
CA ARG A 322 -13.69 -3.51 -10.76
C ARG A 322 -13.15 -2.42 -11.68
N VAL A 323 -14.07 -1.80 -12.41
CA VAL A 323 -13.84 -0.59 -13.19
C VAL A 323 -14.92 0.43 -12.85
N ASP A 324 -14.52 1.67 -12.63
CA ASP A 324 -15.46 2.78 -12.64
C ASP A 324 -15.54 3.29 -14.10
N PHE A 325 -16.70 3.06 -14.73
CA PHE A 325 -16.95 3.30 -16.14
C PHE A 325 -17.67 4.63 -16.34
N PHE A 326 -17.02 5.53 -17.07
CA PHE A 326 -17.48 6.88 -17.40
C PHE A 326 -17.96 6.89 -18.84
N ARG A 327 -19.26 7.13 -19.04
CA ARG A 327 -19.91 7.10 -20.35
C ARG A 327 -19.64 8.40 -21.11
N SER A 328 -19.42 8.30 -22.42
CA SER A 328 -19.50 9.50 -23.27
C SER A 328 -20.95 10.01 -23.36
N ASP A 329 -21.11 11.33 -23.45
CA ASP A 329 -22.42 12.00 -23.54
C ASP A 329 -23.10 11.81 -24.92
N ALA A 330 -22.40 11.23 -25.89
CA ALA A 330 -23.00 10.87 -27.17
C ALA A 330 -24.16 9.87 -26.93
N ARG A 331 -25.30 10.06 -27.61
CA ARG A 331 -26.54 9.26 -27.47
C ARG A 331 -26.37 7.74 -27.62
N ARG A 332 -25.16 7.25 -27.92
CA ARG A 332 -24.73 5.85 -27.86
C ARG A 332 -23.27 5.80 -27.40
N TRP A 333 -23.05 5.58 -26.10
CA TRP A 333 -21.71 5.23 -25.56
C TRP A 333 -21.15 3.96 -26.21
N THR A 334 -22.04 3.10 -26.73
CA THR A 334 -21.71 1.96 -27.59
C THR A 334 -21.12 2.44 -28.91
N GLY A 335 -19.97 1.90 -29.32
CA GLY A 335 -19.27 2.35 -30.52
C GLY A 335 -18.27 3.48 -30.30
N ALA A 336 -18.30 4.15 -29.15
CA ALA A 336 -17.34 5.21 -28.83
C ALA A 336 -15.96 4.62 -28.50
N PRO A 337 -14.86 5.33 -28.83
CA PRO A 337 -13.54 4.93 -28.41
C PRO A 337 -13.45 4.92 -26.89
N THR A 338 -12.71 3.96 -26.32
CA THR A 338 -12.67 3.75 -24.87
C THR A 338 -11.26 3.90 -24.31
N LEU A 339 -11.11 4.81 -23.35
CA LEU A 339 -9.88 5.07 -22.64
C LEU A 339 -9.75 4.17 -21.40
N PHE A 340 -8.61 3.52 -21.22
CA PHE A 340 -8.22 2.91 -19.94
C PHE A 340 -7.27 3.82 -19.17
N LEU A 341 -7.63 4.14 -17.93
CA LEU A 341 -6.82 4.90 -16.98
C LEU A 341 -6.19 3.93 -15.98
N LEU A 342 -4.89 3.67 -16.13
CA LEU A 342 -4.13 2.74 -15.26
C LEU A 342 -3.24 3.54 -14.30
N HIS A 343 -3.57 3.46 -13.02
CA HIS A 343 -2.94 4.29 -11.99
C HIS A 343 -1.57 3.75 -11.51
N ALA A 344 -0.79 4.63 -10.88
CA ALA A 344 0.48 4.27 -10.25
C ALA A 344 0.30 3.42 -8.97
N LEU A 345 1.39 2.78 -8.53
CA LEU A 345 1.47 2.04 -7.28
C LEU A 345 1.14 2.95 -6.08
N MET A 346 0.36 2.45 -5.13
CA MET A 346 -0.04 3.18 -3.91
C MET A 346 -0.82 4.48 -4.15
N SER A 347 -1.47 4.65 -5.31
CA SER A 347 -2.27 5.84 -5.63
C SER A 347 -3.34 6.14 -4.56
N SER A 348 -3.22 7.26 -3.85
CA SER A 348 -4.06 7.54 -2.68
C SER A 348 -5.48 8.02 -2.99
N SER A 349 -5.73 8.50 -4.22
CA SER A 349 -7.02 9.07 -4.61
C SER A 349 -7.30 8.89 -6.10
N PRO A 350 -8.55 8.58 -6.49
CA PRO A 350 -8.95 8.50 -7.89
C PRO A 350 -9.32 9.87 -8.49
N THR A 351 -9.45 10.94 -7.67
CA THR A 351 -10.02 12.23 -8.10
C THR A 351 -9.32 12.83 -9.32
N GLY A 352 -7.99 12.74 -9.39
CA GLY A 352 -7.24 13.25 -10.55
C GLY A 352 -7.54 12.47 -11.83
N TYR A 353 -7.71 11.15 -11.73
CA TYR A 353 -8.06 10.28 -12.84
C TYR A 353 -9.50 10.50 -13.29
N TYR A 354 -10.44 10.66 -12.36
CA TYR A 354 -11.84 10.98 -12.69
C TYR A 354 -11.96 12.29 -13.47
N ARG A 355 -11.22 13.33 -13.09
CA ARG A 355 -11.19 14.59 -13.87
C ARG A 355 -10.68 14.40 -15.29
N TRP A 356 -9.76 13.45 -15.51
CA TRP A 356 -9.32 13.11 -16.86
C TRP A 356 -10.36 12.25 -17.60
N ALA A 357 -11.01 11.31 -16.93
CA ALA A 357 -12.12 10.55 -17.50
C ALA A 357 -13.23 11.48 -18.01
N GLU A 358 -13.65 12.45 -17.20
CA GLU A 358 -14.66 13.45 -17.58
C GLU A 358 -14.23 14.29 -18.78
N ARG A 359 -12.97 14.74 -18.83
CA ARG A 359 -12.42 15.47 -19.99
C ARG A 359 -12.38 14.64 -21.27
N PHE A 360 -12.18 13.34 -21.16
CA PHE A 360 -12.23 12.44 -22.32
C PHE A 360 -13.68 12.17 -22.75
N ASN A 361 -14.64 12.11 -21.81
CA ASN A 361 -16.06 12.06 -22.16
C ASN A 361 -16.49 13.30 -22.97
N GLU A 362 -15.99 14.49 -22.62
CA GLU A 362 -16.22 15.73 -23.39
C GLU A 362 -15.68 15.63 -24.84
N LEU A 363 -14.66 14.80 -25.07
CA LEU A 363 -14.10 14.49 -26.39
C LEU A 363 -14.82 13.30 -27.08
N GLY A 364 -15.90 12.79 -26.49
CA GLY A 364 -16.67 11.66 -27.04
C GLY A 364 -16.13 10.28 -26.69
N TRP A 365 -15.13 10.16 -25.82
CA TRP A 365 -14.56 8.88 -25.41
C TRP A 365 -15.30 8.32 -24.18
N ASN A 366 -15.50 7.00 -24.12
CA ASN A 366 -15.71 6.33 -22.83
C ASN A 366 -14.41 6.35 -22.04
N ALA A 367 -14.49 6.24 -20.71
CA ALA A 367 -13.30 6.08 -19.87
C ALA A 367 -13.50 5.05 -18.77
N CYS A 368 -12.50 4.22 -18.56
CA CYS A 368 -12.44 3.13 -17.59
C CYS A 368 -11.35 3.45 -16.57
N PHE A 369 -11.73 3.84 -15.36
CA PHE A 369 -10.77 3.87 -14.25
C PHE A 369 -10.68 2.48 -13.65
N VAL A 370 -9.52 1.83 -13.81
CA VAL A 370 -9.35 0.43 -13.47
C VAL A 370 -8.79 0.28 -12.06
N HIS A 371 -9.48 -0.46 -11.20
CA HIS A 371 -8.95 -0.83 -9.90
C HIS A 371 -7.96 -1.99 -10.08
N LEU A 372 -6.67 -1.65 -10.23
CA LEU A 372 -5.62 -2.64 -10.42
C LEU A 372 -5.52 -3.59 -9.21
N PRO A 373 -4.97 -4.80 -9.38
CA PRO A 373 -4.85 -5.78 -8.29
C PRO A 373 -4.24 -5.18 -7.02
N TYR A 374 -4.87 -5.46 -5.88
CA TYR A 374 -4.55 -4.94 -4.55
C TYR A 374 -4.73 -3.43 -4.34
N HIS A 375 -5.46 -2.73 -5.21
CA HIS A 375 -5.73 -1.30 -5.10
C HIS A 375 -7.24 -0.98 -5.02
N PHE A 376 -7.57 0.19 -4.45
CA PHE A 376 -8.90 0.74 -4.23
C PHE A 376 -9.88 -0.26 -3.62
N SER A 377 -10.93 -0.66 -4.33
CA SER A 377 -11.91 -1.63 -3.83
C SER A 377 -11.33 -3.03 -3.58
N ARG A 378 -10.13 -3.30 -4.09
CA ARG A 378 -9.46 -4.61 -4.05
C ARG A 378 -8.43 -4.71 -2.93
N VAL A 379 -8.28 -3.67 -2.13
CA VAL A 379 -7.39 -3.66 -0.97
C VAL A 379 -7.95 -4.64 0.07
N PRO A 380 -7.21 -5.70 0.43
CA PRO A 380 -7.68 -6.61 1.45
C PRO A 380 -7.74 -5.92 2.81
N THR A 381 -8.65 -6.36 3.67
CA THR A 381 -8.82 -5.78 5.01
C THR A 381 -7.49 -5.80 5.78
N GLY A 382 -7.09 -4.63 6.29
CA GLY A 382 -5.88 -4.47 7.08
C GLY A 382 -4.61 -4.25 6.26
N TYR A 383 -4.71 -3.93 4.97
CA TYR A 383 -3.57 -3.56 4.11
C TYR A 383 -3.74 -2.15 3.56
N TRP A 384 -2.63 -1.48 3.18
CA TRP A 384 -2.68 -0.23 2.43
C TRP A 384 -2.93 -0.48 0.95
N ASN A 385 -3.45 0.56 0.29
CA ASN A 385 -3.62 0.59 -1.14
C ASN A 385 -2.33 0.24 -1.88
N GLY A 386 -2.32 -0.84 -2.66
CA GLY A 386 -1.16 -1.30 -3.41
C GLY A 386 -0.06 -1.99 -2.61
N GLU A 387 -0.22 -2.16 -1.30
CA GLU A 387 0.82 -2.74 -0.41
C GLU A 387 1.25 -4.15 -0.84
N LEU A 388 0.31 -4.95 -1.36
CA LEU A 388 0.54 -6.34 -1.74
C LEU A 388 0.92 -6.54 -3.21
N ALA A 389 0.87 -5.48 -4.03
CA ALA A 389 1.14 -5.55 -5.46
C ALA A 389 2.63 -5.77 -5.77
N ILE A 390 3.52 -5.18 -4.98
CA ILE A 390 4.97 -5.37 -5.07
C ILE A 390 5.50 -5.72 -3.69
N THR A 391 5.96 -6.95 -3.54
CA THR A 391 6.50 -7.49 -2.28
C THR A 391 7.63 -8.49 -2.54
N PRO A 392 8.31 -9.02 -1.50
CA PRO A 392 9.27 -10.11 -1.68
C PRO A 392 8.69 -11.39 -2.31
N ASP A 393 7.38 -11.61 -2.21
CA ASP A 393 6.65 -12.70 -2.86
C ASP A 393 6.51 -12.43 -4.37
N LEU A 394 7.53 -12.84 -5.14
CA LEU A 394 7.58 -12.56 -6.58
C LEU A 394 6.53 -13.33 -7.39
N ILE A 395 6.07 -14.50 -6.91
CA ILE A 395 4.98 -15.24 -7.56
C ILE A 395 3.69 -14.41 -7.48
N ARG A 396 3.36 -13.88 -6.29
CA ARG A 396 2.21 -12.97 -6.15
C ARG A 396 2.34 -11.74 -7.03
N ASN A 397 3.53 -11.15 -7.13
CA ASN A 397 3.74 -10.00 -8.00
C ASN A 397 3.47 -10.38 -9.48
N ALA A 398 4.00 -11.51 -9.96
CA ALA A 398 3.81 -12.01 -11.33
C ALA A 398 2.34 -12.33 -11.63
N GLU A 399 1.65 -13.03 -10.72
CA GLU A 399 0.22 -13.31 -10.83
C GLU A 399 -0.65 -12.04 -10.73
N GLY A 400 -0.24 -11.05 -9.95
CA GLY A 400 -0.89 -9.74 -9.90
C GLY A 400 -0.80 -8.97 -11.22
N LEU A 401 0.35 -9.02 -11.91
CA LEU A 401 0.49 -8.45 -13.25
C LEU A 401 -0.37 -9.21 -14.27
N ARG A 402 -0.33 -10.55 -14.20
CA ARG A 402 -1.18 -11.44 -15.01
C ARG A 402 -2.65 -11.15 -14.84
N GLN A 403 -3.08 -10.98 -13.60
CA GLN A 403 -4.45 -10.66 -13.24
C GLN A 403 -4.89 -9.34 -13.86
N GLY A 404 -4.07 -8.29 -13.74
CA GLY A 404 -4.37 -6.98 -14.32
C GLY A 404 -4.49 -7.01 -15.85
N VAL A 405 -3.59 -7.72 -16.54
CA VAL A 405 -3.64 -7.85 -18.01
C VAL A 405 -4.88 -8.64 -18.43
N ILE A 406 -5.14 -9.82 -17.84
CA ILE A 406 -6.30 -10.65 -18.19
C ILE A 406 -7.61 -9.88 -17.98
N GLU A 407 -7.75 -9.15 -16.88
CA GLU A 407 -8.96 -8.38 -16.59
C GLU A 407 -9.18 -7.23 -17.58
N LEU A 408 -8.12 -6.56 -18.03
CA LEU A 408 -8.18 -5.58 -19.12
C LEU A 408 -8.67 -6.21 -20.42
N ARG A 409 -8.15 -7.40 -20.75
CA ARG A 409 -8.61 -8.16 -21.93
C ARG A 409 -10.09 -8.55 -21.81
N GLN A 410 -10.56 -8.96 -20.62
CA GLN A 410 -11.97 -9.31 -20.40
C GLN A 410 -12.90 -8.11 -20.66
N ILE A 411 -12.56 -6.93 -20.13
CA ILE A 411 -13.38 -5.73 -20.34
C ILE A 411 -13.29 -5.25 -21.79
N MET A 412 -12.12 -5.32 -22.43
CA MET A 412 -11.99 -5.05 -23.87
C MET A 412 -12.87 -5.97 -24.71
N GLU A 413 -12.87 -7.29 -24.45
CA GLU A 413 -13.73 -8.25 -25.14
C GLU A 413 -15.22 -7.94 -24.94
N SER A 414 -15.65 -7.65 -23.70
CA SER A 414 -17.04 -7.24 -23.43
C SER A 414 -17.42 -5.94 -24.15
N LEU A 415 -16.52 -4.96 -24.21
CA LEU A 415 -16.75 -3.68 -24.89
C LEU A 415 -16.78 -3.83 -26.42
N ARG A 416 -15.94 -4.69 -27.00
CA ARG A 416 -16.00 -5.06 -28.43
C ARG A 416 -17.36 -5.65 -28.79
N GLY A 417 -17.93 -6.48 -27.93
CA GLY A 417 -19.30 -7.00 -28.09
C GLY A 417 -20.39 -5.92 -28.15
N HIS A 418 -20.07 -4.69 -27.76
CA HIS A 418 -20.93 -3.50 -27.80
C HIS A 418 -20.47 -2.45 -28.83
N GLY A 419 -19.68 -2.87 -29.81
CA GLY A 419 -19.20 -2.03 -30.91
C GLY A 419 -18.00 -1.14 -30.57
N CYS A 420 -17.47 -1.18 -29.35
CA CYS A 420 -16.30 -0.38 -29.00
C CYS A 420 -15.03 -1.11 -29.47
N HIS A 421 -14.46 -0.68 -30.60
CA HIS A 421 -13.29 -1.34 -31.21
C HIS A 421 -12.01 -0.48 -31.18
N ASP A 422 -12.10 0.77 -30.72
CA ASP A 422 -10.96 1.68 -30.60
C ASP A 422 -10.61 1.92 -29.15
N PHE A 423 -9.39 1.56 -28.74
CA PHE A 423 -8.95 1.72 -27.34
C PHE A 423 -7.78 2.69 -27.20
N GLY A 424 -7.81 3.48 -26.13
CA GLY A 424 -6.70 4.32 -25.70
C GLY A 424 -6.21 3.89 -24.32
N VAL A 425 -4.92 4.00 -24.05
CA VAL A 425 -4.36 3.69 -22.72
C VAL A 425 -3.56 4.87 -22.20
N LEU A 426 -3.90 5.33 -20.99
CA LEU A 426 -3.11 6.28 -20.22
C LEU A 426 -2.66 5.59 -18.93
N ALA A 427 -1.38 5.26 -18.86
CA ALA A 427 -0.87 4.37 -17.83
C ALA A 427 0.37 4.92 -17.14
N THR A 428 0.37 4.96 -15.81
CA THR A 428 1.47 5.55 -15.02
C THR A 428 2.17 4.51 -14.17
N SER A 429 3.51 4.49 -14.18
CA SER A 429 4.33 3.67 -13.26
C SER A 429 3.92 2.18 -13.29
N TYR A 430 3.43 1.64 -12.18
CA TYR A 430 2.88 0.27 -12.11
C TYR A 430 1.74 0.01 -13.11
N GLY A 431 0.84 0.98 -13.30
CA GLY A 431 -0.16 0.91 -14.36
C GLY A 431 0.48 0.91 -15.75
N GLY A 432 1.58 1.67 -15.93
CA GLY A 432 2.40 1.67 -17.15
C GLY A 432 3.06 0.32 -17.44
N TRP A 433 3.47 -0.40 -16.40
CA TRP A 433 3.98 -1.77 -16.53
C TRP A 433 2.89 -2.72 -17.06
N ILE A 434 1.71 -2.72 -16.44
CA ILE A 434 0.57 -3.52 -16.91
C ILE A 434 0.13 -3.09 -18.32
N GLY A 435 0.10 -1.80 -18.61
CA GLY A 435 -0.23 -1.25 -19.93
C GLY A 435 0.77 -1.70 -21.00
N ALA A 436 2.07 -1.71 -20.70
CA ALA A 436 3.09 -2.23 -21.60
C ALA A 436 2.92 -3.74 -21.86
N LEU A 437 2.65 -4.53 -20.82
CA LEU A 437 2.37 -5.97 -20.96
C LEU A 437 1.11 -6.24 -21.79
N LEU A 438 0.07 -5.40 -21.64
CA LEU A 438 -1.16 -5.50 -22.44
C LEU A 438 -0.87 -5.35 -23.95
N THR A 439 0.06 -4.48 -24.34
CA THR A 439 0.43 -4.32 -25.76
C THR A 439 1.07 -5.56 -26.37
N LEU A 440 1.60 -6.49 -25.56
CA LEU A 440 2.16 -7.75 -26.05
C LEU A 440 1.08 -8.74 -26.50
N VAL A 441 -0.19 -8.48 -26.18
CA VAL A 441 -1.29 -9.44 -26.40
C VAL A 441 -2.57 -8.82 -26.99
N GLU A 442 -2.63 -7.49 -27.16
CA GLU A 442 -3.76 -6.78 -27.76
C GLU A 442 -3.27 -5.78 -28.83
N SER A 443 -4.01 -5.66 -29.93
CA SER A 443 -3.64 -4.85 -31.10
C SER A 443 -4.41 -3.54 -31.25
N ASP A 444 -5.62 -3.45 -30.69
CA ASP A 444 -6.65 -2.50 -31.10
C ASP A 444 -6.51 -1.12 -30.43
N PHE A 445 -5.29 -0.60 -30.43
CA PHE A 445 -4.98 0.67 -29.77
C PHE A 445 -4.91 1.82 -30.77
N ARG A 446 -5.73 2.84 -30.52
CA ARG A 446 -5.59 4.16 -31.13
C ARG A 446 -4.36 4.89 -30.61
N PHE A 447 -4.05 4.73 -29.32
CA PHE A 447 -2.78 5.14 -28.71
C PHE A 447 -2.53 4.39 -27.39
N VAL A 448 -1.25 4.27 -27.02
CA VAL A 448 -0.82 3.76 -25.71
C VAL A 448 0.22 4.72 -25.14
N ALA A 449 -0.13 5.49 -24.12
CA ALA A 449 0.80 6.39 -23.45
C ALA A 449 1.27 5.80 -22.12
N LEU A 450 2.56 5.46 -22.07
CA LEU A 450 3.21 4.79 -20.95
C LEU A 450 4.13 5.79 -20.22
N MET A 451 3.68 6.26 -19.06
CA MET A 451 4.36 7.28 -18.25
C MET A 451 5.18 6.64 -17.13
N SER A 452 6.50 6.81 -17.19
CA SER A 452 7.50 6.18 -16.30
C SER A 452 7.22 4.70 -16.01
N PRO A 453 6.94 3.85 -17.03
CA PRO A 453 6.60 2.45 -16.81
C PRO A 453 7.80 1.66 -16.27
N ILE A 454 7.53 0.61 -15.48
CA ILE A 454 8.54 -0.39 -15.16
C ILE A 454 8.62 -1.35 -16.35
N VAL A 455 9.73 -1.30 -17.09
CA VAL A 455 9.92 -2.06 -18.34
C VAL A 455 11.01 -3.11 -18.25
N ASN A 456 11.94 -2.93 -17.31
CA ASN A 456 13.01 -3.87 -16.98
C ASN A 456 12.84 -4.33 -15.53
N VAL A 457 12.25 -5.51 -15.37
CA VAL A 457 11.97 -6.09 -14.04
C VAL A 457 13.24 -6.47 -13.33
N GLU A 458 14.25 -6.91 -14.06
CA GLU A 458 15.56 -7.22 -13.51
C GLU A 458 16.18 -6.00 -12.82
N HIS A 459 16.17 -4.86 -13.51
CA HIS A 459 16.61 -3.60 -12.95
C HIS A 459 15.78 -3.23 -11.71
N ALA A 460 14.46 -3.37 -11.80
CA ALA A 460 13.55 -3.03 -10.72
C ALA A 460 13.83 -3.84 -9.44
N ILE A 461 14.15 -5.13 -9.54
CA ILE A 461 14.43 -5.96 -8.36
C ILE A 461 15.88 -5.75 -7.87
N TRP A 462 16.87 -5.74 -8.77
CA TRP A 462 18.28 -5.81 -8.41
C TRP A 462 18.98 -4.48 -8.20
N HIS A 463 18.57 -3.44 -8.92
CA HIS A 463 19.28 -2.15 -8.91
C HIS A 463 18.47 -1.05 -8.22
N ASN A 464 17.14 -1.14 -8.23
CA ASN A 464 16.29 -0.10 -7.64
C ASN A 464 16.49 0.02 -6.10
N PRO A 465 16.61 1.24 -5.55
CA PRO A 465 16.69 1.46 -4.11
C PRO A 465 15.46 0.95 -3.32
N ALA A 466 14.26 1.02 -3.89
CA ALA A 466 12.99 0.63 -3.25
C ALA A 466 12.90 -0.88 -2.93
N THR A 467 13.69 -1.71 -3.61
CA THR A 467 13.65 -3.18 -3.48
C THR A 467 14.78 -3.74 -2.61
N ARG A 468 15.54 -2.91 -1.90
CA ARG A 468 16.64 -3.37 -1.01
C ARG A 468 16.21 -4.47 -0.04
N ARG A 469 15.00 -4.37 0.56
CA ARG A 469 14.47 -5.44 1.43
C ARG A 469 14.11 -6.70 0.66
N VAL A 470 13.49 -6.57 -0.51
CA VAL A 470 13.16 -7.70 -1.40
C VAL A 470 14.42 -8.50 -1.71
N ARG A 471 15.53 -7.85 -2.07
CA ARG A 471 16.81 -8.52 -2.33
C ARG A 471 17.34 -9.32 -1.15
N ARG A 472 17.24 -8.74 0.05
CA ARG A 472 17.69 -9.41 1.27
C ARG A 472 16.88 -10.68 1.53
N GLU A 473 15.56 -10.61 1.39
CA GLU A 473 14.67 -11.77 1.58
C GLU A 473 14.94 -12.85 0.53
N LEU A 474 15.09 -12.46 -0.74
CA LEU A 474 15.39 -13.41 -1.83
C LEU A 474 16.75 -14.08 -1.64
N GLY A 475 17.76 -13.33 -1.20
CA GLY A 475 19.08 -13.89 -0.86
C GLY A 475 19.01 -14.86 0.32
N GLN A 476 18.23 -14.56 1.37
CA GLN A 476 18.02 -15.48 2.50
C GLN A 476 17.28 -16.76 2.10
N ALA A 477 16.47 -16.67 1.05
CA ALA A 477 15.71 -17.76 0.46
C ALA A 477 16.49 -18.55 -0.62
N ASN A 478 17.75 -18.21 -0.90
CA ASN A 478 18.52 -18.76 -2.02
C ASN A 478 17.81 -18.63 -3.39
N VAL A 479 17.04 -17.55 -3.58
CA VAL A 479 16.44 -17.18 -4.86
C VAL A 479 17.34 -16.17 -5.54
N ASP A 480 18.14 -16.65 -6.50
CA ASP A 480 19.12 -15.84 -7.20
C ASP A 480 18.55 -15.16 -8.47
N ARG A 481 19.37 -14.31 -9.07
CA ARG A 481 19.04 -13.57 -10.29
C ARG A 481 18.73 -14.48 -11.47
N ALA A 482 19.49 -15.56 -11.65
CA ALA A 482 19.33 -16.46 -12.78
C ALA A 482 18.00 -17.23 -12.70
N LEU A 483 17.60 -17.63 -11.49
CA LEU A 483 16.32 -18.28 -11.25
C LEU A 483 15.16 -17.36 -11.62
N VAL A 484 15.14 -16.12 -11.11
CA VAL A 484 14.05 -15.16 -11.39
C VAL A 484 14.02 -14.75 -12.87
N ALA A 485 15.19 -14.72 -13.54
CA ALA A 485 15.29 -14.33 -14.94
C ALA A 485 14.50 -15.24 -15.90
N ARG A 486 14.24 -16.49 -15.52
CA ARG A 486 13.43 -17.45 -16.28
C ARG A 486 11.97 -17.03 -16.48
N HIS A 487 11.51 -15.97 -15.81
CA HIS A 487 10.16 -15.40 -15.99
C HIS A 487 10.17 -14.06 -16.75
N PHE A 488 11.31 -13.44 -16.99
CA PHE A 488 11.34 -12.07 -17.53
C PHE A 488 10.74 -11.95 -18.93
N HIS A 489 10.71 -13.03 -19.71
CA HIS A 489 10.01 -13.05 -21.01
C HIS A 489 8.50 -12.82 -20.89
N LEU A 490 7.91 -13.10 -19.72
CA LEU A 490 6.50 -12.87 -19.43
C LEU A 490 6.28 -11.58 -18.65
N SER A 491 7.09 -11.32 -17.61
CA SER A 491 6.84 -10.18 -16.72
C SER A 491 7.51 -8.88 -17.13
N SER A 492 8.51 -8.89 -18.03
CA SER A 492 9.32 -7.70 -18.32
C SER A 492 9.14 -7.25 -19.77
N PRO A 493 8.46 -6.11 -20.02
CA PRO A 493 8.19 -5.61 -21.37
C PRO A 493 9.41 -5.53 -22.29
N LEU A 494 10.61 -5.28 -21.74
CA LEU A 494 11.88 -5.22 -22.48
C LEU A 494 12.19 -6.50 -23.29
N HIS A 495 11.68 -7.67 -22.87
CA HIS A 495 11.91 -8.94 -23.56
C HIS A 495 10.82 -9.28 -24.60
N GLY A 496 9.75 -8.48 -24.67
CA GLY A 496 8.63 -8.68 -25.58
C GLY A 496 8.64 -7.69 -26.74
N ARG A 497 7.76 -7.94 -27.71
CA ARG A 497 7.40 -6.99 -28.77
C ARG A 497 5.90 -6.74 -28.75
N PRO A 498 5.46 -5.48 -28.90
CA PRO A 498 4.03 -5.19 -28.95
C PRO A 498 3.44 -5.82 -30.21
N VAL A 499 2.22 -6.33 -30.08
CA VAL A 499 1.42 -6.83 -31.21
C VAL A 499 0.71 -5.69 -31.92
N CYS A 500 0.42 -4.59 -31.22
CA CYS A 500 -0.06 -3.36 -31.84
C CYS A 500 1.05 -2.64 -32.61
N ASP A 501 0.66 -1.74 -33.50
CA ASP A 501 1.58 -0.86 -34.23
C ASP A 501 2.37 0.01 -33.23
N PRO A 502 3.72 -0.11 -33.17
CA PRO A 502 4.55 0.67 -32.26
C PRO A 502 4.40 2.19 -32.42
N THR A 503 3.99 2.70 -33.60
CA THR A 503 3.76 4.14 -33.82
C THR A 503 2.61 4.71 -32.99
N ARG A 504 1.77 3.85 -32.42
CA ARG A 504 0.71 4.19 -31.46
C ARG A 504 1.22 4.37 -30.04
N ILE A 505 2.46 3.94 -29.76
CA ILE A 505 3.03 3.91 -28.41
C ILE A 505 3.84 5.17 -28.16
N LEU A 506 3.50 5.87 -27.08
CA LEU A 506 4.23 7.01 -26.55
C LEU A 506 4.81 6.64 -25.18
N PHE A 507 6.13 6.50 -25.12
CA PHE A 507 6.85 6.45 -23.87
C PHE A 507 7.05 7.86 -23.34
N VAL A 508 6.83 8.05 -22.04
CA VAL A 508 7.08 9.32 -21.35
C VAL A 508 7.96 9.06 -20.15
N THR A 509 9.13 9.71 -20.08
CA THR A 509 10.11 9.50 -19.00
C THR A 509 10.44 10.80 -18.28
N GLY A 510 10.70 10.73 -16.98
CA GLY A 510 11.15 11.86 -16.18
C GLY A 510 12.68 11.99 -16.22
N GLU A 511 13.22 13.16 -16.56
CA GLU A 511 14.67 13.42 -16.62
C GLU A 511 15.42 13.06 -15.32
N PHE A 512 14.73 13.12 -14.18
CA PHE A 512 15.30 12.87 -12.85
C PHE A 512 14.70 11.63 -12.19
N ASP A 513 14.04 10.77 -12.95
CA ASP A 513 13.39 9.56 -12.45
C ASP A 513 14.43 8.55 -11.96
N SER A 514 14.38 8.22 -10.67
CA SER A 514 15.28 7.25 -10.03
C SER A 514 14.63 5.87 -9.81
N ILE A 515 13.34 5.72 -10.13
CA ILE A 515 12.57 4.49 -9.94
C ILE A 515 12.42 3.74 -11.27
N ALA A 516 12.09 4.46 -12.34
CA ALA A 516 12.07 4.01 -13.73
C ALA A 516 13.06 4.87 -14.54
N PRO A 517 14.37 4.58 -14.44
CA PRO A 517 15.40 5.47 -14.99
C PRO A 517 15.21 5.69 -16.50
N PRO A 518 15.49 6.90 -17.02
CA PRO A 518 15.37 7.19 -18.45
C PRO A 518 16.08 6.20 -19.35
N ALA A 519 17.26 5.71 -18.93
CA ALA A 519 18.03 4.71 -19.66
C ALA A 519 17.25 3.42 -19.95
N GLU A 520 16.41 2.96 -19.00
CA GLU A 520 15.59 1.75 -19.17
C GLU A 520 14.45 2.00 -20.16
N ILE A 521 13.85 3.21 -20.14
CA ILE A 521 12.81 3.61 -21.09
C ILE A 521 13.38 3.79 -22.50
N GLU A 522 14.59 4.35 -22.60
CA GLU A 522 15.32 4.48 -23.85
C GLU A 522 15.67 3.11 -24.45
N ALA A 523 16.08 2.15 -23.63
CA ALA A 523 16.37 0.78 -24.07
C ALA A 523 15.15 0.11 -24.69
N ILE A 524 13.98 0.14 -24.02
CA ILE A 524 12.78 -0.46 -24.61
C ILE A 524 12.30 0.30 -25.85
N HIS A 525 12.36 1.63 -25.86
CA HIS A 525 12.02 2.43 -27.04
C HIS A 525 12.87 2.05 -28.27
N GLN A 526 14.17 1.77 -28.08
CA GLN A 526 15.03 1.27 -29.16
C GLN A 526 14.62 -0.10 -29.68
N THR A 527 14.13 -0.99 -28.80
CA THR A 527 13.62 -2.30 -29.20
C THR A 527 12.25 -2.22 -29.88
N TRP A 528 11.39 -1.31 -29.43
CA TRP A 528 10.04 -1.06 -29.96
C TRP A 528 10.09 0.04 -31.02
N ARG A 529 10.82 -0.27 -32.11
CA ARG A 529 11.08 0.68 -33.20
C ARG A 529 9.77 1.23 -33.76
N GLY A 530 9.69 2.56 -33.85
CA GLY A 530 8.50 3.29 -34.30
C GLY A 530 7.73 3.97 -33.17
N SER A 531 7.92 3.54 -31.92
CA SER A 531 7.39 4.27 -30.75
C SER A 531 7.98 5.68 -30.62
N GLU A 532 7.27 6.57 -29.94
CA GLU A 532 7.76 7.91 -29.60
C GLU A 532 8.26 7.97 -28.15
N LEU A 533 9.28 8.80 -27.89
CA LEU A 533 9.79 9.06 -26.54
C LEU A 533 9.71 10.56 -26.20
N LEU A 534 8.92 10.89 -25.17
CA LEU A 534 8.81 12.23 -24.59
C LEU A 534 9.60 12.29 -23.26
N ARG A 535 10.53 13.24 -23.15
CA ARG A 535 11.26 13.51 -21.91
C ARG A 535 10.63 14.70 -21.18
N VAL A 536 10.31 14.52 -19.90
CA VAL A 536 9.67 15.52 -19.06
C VAL A 536 10.60 15.90 -17.92
N ARG A 537 10.73 17.20 -17.63
CA ARG A 537 11.62 17.70 -16.57
C ARG A 537 11.04 17.49 -15.17
N GLN A 538 10.97 16.24 -14.71
CA GLN A 538 10.53 15.84 -13.37
C GLN A 538 11.21 14.53 -12.92
N GLY A 539 11.02 14.15 -11.65
CA GLY A 539 11.34 12.79 -11.16
C GLY A 539 10.25 11.78 -11.52
N HIS A 540 10.23 10.63 -10.82
CA HIS A 540 9.21 9.61 -11.05
C HIS A 540 7.79 10.15 -10.80
N PHE A 541 7.67 10.99 -9.77
CA PHE A 541 6.41 11.61 -9.38
C PHE A 541 6.38 13.09 -9.75
N GLY A 542 5.25 13.51 -10.31
CA GLY A 542 5.03 14.91 -10.67
C GLY A 542 3.73 15.13 -11.42
N HIS A 543 3.27 16.38 -11.47
CA HIS A 543 2.03 16.75 -12.16
C HIS A 543 2.25 17.14 -13.64
N ARG A 544 3.50 17.21 -14.10
CA ARG A 544 3.83 17.65 -15.47
C ARG A 544 3.63 16.54 -16.48
N MET A 545 4.06 15.32 -16.15
CA MET A 545 4.06 14.18 -17.05
C MET A 545 2.70 13.94 -17.69
N MET A 546 1.63 13.87 -16.90
CA MET A 546 0.28 13.69 -17.44
C MET A 546 -0.12 14.82 -18.39
N ARG A 547 0.16 16.07 -18.04
CA ARG A 547 -0.19 17.24 -18.85
C ARG A 547 0.56 17.25 -20.18
N GLU A 548 1.87 16.98 -20.15
CA GLU A 548 2.73 16.96 -21.34
C GLU A 548 2.40 15.76 -22.23
N THR A 549 2.04 14.62 -21.64
CA THR A 549 1.53 13.45 -22.37
C THR A 549 0.28 13.80 -23.16
N ILE A 550 -0.72 14.42 -22.53
CA ILE A 550 -1.96 14.82 -23.22
C ILE A 550 -1.69 15.85 -24.32
N ALA A 551 -0.79 16.81 -24.08
CA ALA A 551 -0.41 17.79 -25.11
C ALA A 551 0.25 17.11 -26.32
N GLN A 552 1.09 16.10 -26.09
CA GLN A 552 1.74 15.34 -27.15
C GLN A 552 0.74 14.49 -27.94
N LEU A 553 -0.21 13.81 -27.28
CA LEU A 553 -1.25 13.03 -27.95
C LEU A 553 -2.15 13.93 -28.84
N LYS A 554 -2.46 15.15 -28.40
CA LYS A 554 -3.16 16.14 -29.25
C LYS A 554 -2.32 16.52 -30.48
N LYS A 555 -1.02 16.73 -30.32
CA LYS A 555 -0.11 17.06 -31.43
C LYS A 555 -0.02 15.92 -32.45
N ARG A 556 -0.13 14.66 -32.01
CA ARG A 556 -0.17 13.47 -32.88
C ARG A 556 -1.50 13.28 -33.62
N GLY A 557 -2.56 14.00 -33.24
CA GLY A 557 -3.91 13.79 -33.77
C GLY A 557 -4.60 12.55 -33.21
N ASP A 558 -4.10 12.00 -32.09
CA ASP A 558 -4.69 10.82 -31.45
C ASP A 558 -6.00 11.16 -30.71
N LEU A 559 -6.13 12.41 -30.23
CA LEU A 559 -7.23 12.93 -29.40
C LEU A 559 -8.16 13.88 -30.12
#